data_AF-A0A1H1ICR9-F1
#
_entry.id   AF-A0A1H1ICR9-F1
#
_cell.length_a   1.000
_cell.length_b   1.000
_cell.length_c   1.000
_cell.angle_alpha   90.00
_cell.angle_beta   90.00
_cell.angle_gamma   90.00
#
_symmetry.space_group_name_H-M   'P 1'
#
loop_
_entity.id
_entity.type
_entity.pdbx_description
1 polymer ?
#
loop_
_entity_poly.entity_id
_entity_poly.type
_entity_poly.pdbx_seq_one_letter_code
_entity_poly.pdbx_strand_id
1 'polypeptide(L)'
;MSSQPFDARNANDFDKITVALTEAVSAISRNDDIKATVTELSRISGVHRNTIYQRKWPIEKLALIKDQRTLKQMALARKKVKRQDPVSMLENRLEKSRLEVVYWFNKFRDSEQTAIAFETRLTRVRDARDVSLKISEERLSKIQSLETEIEKLRDVITFLEAESPENPK
;
A
#
# COMPACT_ATOMS: atom_id res chain seq x y z
N MET A 1 -54.53 46.53 6.18
CA MET A 1 -54.32 45.47 7.18
C MET A 1 -54.66 46.05 8.55
N SER A 2 -55.77 45.66 9.16
CA SER A 2 -56.22 46.19 10.46
C SER A 2 -55.38 45.58 11.58
N SER A 3 -54.68 46.40 12.37
CA SER A 3 -53.97 45.94 13.57
C SER A 3 -54.99 45.71 14.69
N GLN A 4 -55.00 44.50 15.25
CA GLN A 4 -55.86 44.17 16.37
C GLN A 4 -55.30 44.76 17.67
N PRO A 5 -56.16 45.08 18.66
CA PRO A 5 -55.77 45.77 19.89
C PRO A 5 -54.71 45.07 20.76
N PHE A 6 -54.37 43.81 20.46
CA PHE A 6 -53.45 42.99 21.26
C PHE A 6 -52.19 42.54 20.49
N ASP A 7 -52.03 42.94 19.23
CA ASP A 7 -50.94 42.45 18.38
C ASP A 7 -49.56 42.76 18.97
N ALA A 8 -49.37 43.98 19.47
CA ALA A 8 -48.09 44.40 20.05
C ALA A 8 -47.75 43.64 21.35
N ARG A 9 -48.76 43.34 22.18
CA ARG A 9 -48.55 42.56 23.42
C ARG A 9 -48.27 41.10 23.11
N ASN A 10 -49.00 40.52 22.16
CA ASN A 10 -48.80 39.15 21.71
C ASN A 10 -47.42 38.94 21.09
N ALA A 11 -46.93 39.91 20.31
CA ALA A 11 -45.58 39.90 19.77
C ALA A 11 -44.53 39.90 20.88
N ASN A 12 -44.65 40.82 21.86
CA ASN A 12 -43.72 40.90 22.99
C ASN A 12 -43.70 39.61 23.83
N ASP A 13 -44.85 39.01 24.10
CA ASP A 13 -44.93 37.76 24.85
C ASP A 13 -44.39 36.58 24.03
N PHE A 14 -44.59 36.59 22.71
CA PHE A 14 -44.00 35.60 21.82
C PHE A 14 -42.47 35.65 21.84
N ASP A 15 -41.89 36.84 21.78
CA ASP A 15 -40.45 37.06 21.78
C ASP A 15 -39.83 36.67 23.12
N LYS A 16 -40.41 37.10 24.24
CA LYS A 16 -39.95 36.73 25.59
C LYS A 16 -39.87 35.21 25.76
N ILE A 17 -40.91 34.50 25.34
CA ILE A 17 -40.91 33.04 25.48
C ILE A 17 -39.92 32.39 24.50
N THR A 18 -39.74 32.96 23.32
CA THR A 18 -38.73 32.48 22.37
C THR A 18 -37.33 32.61 22.97
N VAL A 19 -37.00 33.75 23.58
CA VAL A 19 -35.72 33.97 24.28
C VAL A 19 -35.53 32.93 25.41
N ALA A 20 -36.51 32.78 26.30
CA ALA A 20 -36.44 31.83 27.41
C ALA A 20 -36.23 30.37 26.93
N LEU A 21 -36.89 29.97 25.83
CA LEU A 21 -36.70 28.65 25.24
C LEU A 21 -35.31 28.50 24.60
N THR A 22 -34.80 29.54 23.92
CA THR A 22 -33.47 29.48 23.30
C THR A 22 -32.36 29.35 24.34
N GLU A 23 -32.45 30.08 25.45
CA GLU A 23 -31.50 30.01 26.55
C GLU A 23 -31.54 28.63 27.22
N ALA A 24 -32.73 28.10 27.48
CA ALA A 24 -32.91 26.79 28.09
C ALA A 24 -32.40 25.65 27.16
N VAL A 25 -32.65 25.73 25.86
CA VAL A 25 -32.08 24.79 24.88
C VAL A 25 -30.55 24.88 24.88
N SER A 26 -29.98 26.09 24.95
CA SER A 26 -28.53 26.27 25.05
C SER A 26 -27.96 25.65 26.32
N ALA A 27 -28.61 25.85 27.47
CA ALA A 27 -28.21 25.25 28.74
C ALA A 27 -28.21 23.72 28.68
N ILE A 28 -29.27 23.12 28.10
CA ILE A 28 -29.34 21.68 27.87
C ILE A 28 -28.21 21.25 26.92
N SER A 29 -27.93 21.97 25.84
CA SER A 29 -26.89 21.58 24.88
C SER A 29 -25.48 21.54 25.49
N ARG A 30 -25.19 22.39 26.48
CA ARG A 30 -23.89 22.50 27.15
C ARG A 30 -23.68 21.44 28.23
N ASN A 31 -24.75 20.99 28.88
CA ASN A 31 -24.67 20.04 29.98
C ASN A 31 -25.22 18.67 29.58
N ASP A 32 -24.32 17.70 29.43
CA ASP A 32 -24.67 16.34 29.03
C ASP A 32 -25.44 15.55 30.10
N ASP A 33 -25.41 15.97 31.37
CA ASP A 33 -26.17 15.35 32.46
C ASP A 33 -27.68 15.65 32.38
N ILE A 34 -28.04 16.80 31.78
CA ILE A 34 -29.43 17.19 31.61
C ILE A 34 -29.99 16.47 30.39
N LYS A 35 -31.05 15.68 30.56
CA LYS A 35 -31.72 14.99 29.46
C LYS A 35 -32.36 16.00 28.51
N ALA A 36 -32.10 15.86 27.21
CA ALA A 36 -32.71 16.70 26.18
C ALA A 36 -34.19 16.34 25.95
N THR A 37 -35.06 16.60 26.92
CA THR A 37 -36.50 16.30 26.88
C THR A 37 -37.34 17.57 27.04
N VAL A 38 -38.59 17.52 26.56
CA VAL A 38 -39.55 18.63 26.70
C VAL A 38 -39.84 18.93 28.17
N THR A 39 -39.82 17.91 29.04
CA THR A 39 -40.01 18.06 30.49
C THR A 39 -38.90 18.91 31.12
N GLU A 40 -37.64 18.60 30.80
CA GLU A 40 -36.49 19.39 31.29
C GLU A 40 -36.48 20.79 30.69
N LEU A 41 -36.81 20.92 29.41
CA LEU A 41 -36.92 22.22 28.76
C LEU A 41 -38.00 23.10 29.41
N SER A 42 -39.16 22.52 29.73
CA SER A 42 -40.25 23.20 30.45
C SER A 42 -39.81 23.64 31.85
N ARG A 43 -39.09 22.77 32.58
CA ARG A 43 -38.56 23.07 33.91
C ARG A 43 -37.54 24.22 33.89
N ILE A 44 -36.65 24.26 32.90
CA ILE A 44 -35.56 25.24 32.81
C ILE A 44 -36.07 26.58 32.27
N SER A 45 -36.93 26.57 31.25
CA SER A 45 -37.46 27.79 30.63
C SER A 45 -38.65 28.41 31.39
N GLY A 46 -39.28 27.68 32.30
CA GLY A 46 -40.54 28.08 32.96
C GLY A 46 -41.76 28.08 32.03
N VAL A 47 -41.61 27.57 30.79
CA VAL A 47 -42.66 27.57 29.77
C VAL A 47 -43.45 26.27 29.84
N HIS A 48 -44.77 26.35 29.77
CA HIS A 48 -45.62 25.16 29.80
C HIS A 48 -45.39 24.27 28.56
N ARG A 49 -45.37 22.95 28.77
CA ARG A 49 -45.17 21.93 27.72
C ARG A 49 -46.03 22.14 26.48
N ASN A 50 -47.31 22.50 26.62
CA ASN A 50 -48.22 22.70 25.47
C ASN A 50 -47.73 23.83 24.56
N THR A 51 -47.22 24.91 25.13
CA THR A 51 -46.66 26.05 24.38
C THR A 51 -45.39 25.65 23.63
N ILE A 52 -44.59 24.74 24.19
CA ILE A 52 -43.41 24.17 23.53
C ILE A 52 -43.83 23.31 22.34
N TYR A 53 -44.85 22.46 22.52
CA TYR A 53 -45.40 21.62 21.45
C TYR A 53 -45.98 22.43 20.29
N GLN A 54 -46.68 23.54 20.58
CA GLN A 54 -47.22 24.43 19.56
C GLN A 54 -46.13 25.08 18.70
N ARG A 55 -44.94 25.36 19.27
CA ARG A 55 -43.84 26.02 18.56
C ARG A 55 -42.97 25.12 17.70
N LYS A 56 -42.98 23.80 17.91
CA LYS A 56 -42.26 22.73 17.16
C LYS A 56 -40.72 22.83 17.12
N TRP A 57 -40.14 23.99 16.79
CA TRP A 57 -38.69 24.19 16.70
C TRP A 57 -37.90 23.77 17.96
N PRO A 58 -38.41 23.91 19.21
CA PRO A 58 -37.63 23.47 20.37
C PRO A 58 -37.49 21.95 20.40
N ILE A 59 -38.48 21.21 19.90
CA ILE A 59 -38.46 19.75 19.83
C ILE A 59 -37.42 19.28 18.84
N GLU A 60 -37.36 19.92 17.67
CA GLU A 60 -36.34 19.65 16.65
C GLU A 60 -34.93 19.91 17.19
N LYS A 61 -34.73 21.02 17.90
CA LYS A 61 -33.43 21.32 18.53
C LYS A 61 -33.05 20.29 19.60
N LEU A 62 -33.99 19.83 20.43
CA LEU A 62 -33.74 18.77 21.40
C LEU A 62 -33.38 17.44 20.72
N ALA A 63 -34.02 17.10 19.59
CA ALA A 63 -33.68 15.91 18.81
C ALA A 63 -32.24 16.00 18.27
N LEU A 64 -31.85 17.14 17.69
CA LEU A 64 -30.48 17.37 17.23
C LEU A 64 -29.45 17.24 18.36
N ILE A 65 -29.75 17.72 19.57
CA ILE A 65 -28.86 17.56 20.73
C ILE A 65 -28.70 16.08 21.09
N LYS A 66 -29.78 15.29 21.06
CA LYS A 66 -29.70 13.83 21.29
C LYS A 66 -28.80 13.16 20.26
N ASP A 67 -28.99 13.46 18.98
CA ASP A 67 -28.20 12.88 17.89
C ASP A 67 -26.72 13.25 18.00
N GLN A 68 -26.42 14.49 18.37
CA GLN A 68 -25.04 14.92 18.62
C GLN A 68 -24.40 14.14 19.79
N ARG A 69 -25.14 13.90 20.87
CA ARG A 69 -24.65 13.13 22.02
C ARG A 69 -24.42 11.66 21.68
N THR A 70 -25.33 11.04 20.92
CA THR A 70 -25.16 9.64 20.49
C THR A 70 -23.94 9.49 19.58
N LEU A 71 -23.75 10.41 18.63
CA LEU A 71 -22.57 10.43 17.77
C LEU A 71 -21.27 10.57 18.57
N LYS A 72 -21.23 11.46 19.58
CA LYS A 72 -20.07 11.60 20.48
C LYS A 72 -19.78 10.31 21.25
N GLN A 73 -20.81 9.64 21.79
CA GLN A 73 -20.64 8.37 22.50
C GLN A 73 -20.12 7.27 21.59
N MET A 74 -20.66 7.14 20.37
CA MET A 74 -20.17 6.18 19.38
C MET A 74 -18.70 6.43 19.00
N ALA A 75 -18.30 7.70 18.84
CA ALA A 75 -16.91 8.06 18.55
C ALA A 75 -15.95 7.67 19.70
N LEU A 76 -16.37 7.87 20.95
CA LEU A 76 -15.61 7.47 22.13
C LEU A 76 -15.50 5.95 22.25
N ALA A 77 -16.58 5.22 21.99
CA ALA A 77 -16.57 3.76 21.96
C ALA A 77 -15.58 3.22 20.91
N ARG A 78 -15.59 3.78 19.70
CA ARG A 78 -14.62 3.42 18.63
C ARG A 78 -13.18 3.68 19.04
N LYS A 79 -12.89 4.79 19.74
CA LYS A 79 -11.55 5.10 20.24
C LYS A 79 -11.08 4.10 21.30
N LYS A 80 -11.98 3.63 22.17
CA LYS A 80 -11.66 2.62 23.20
C LYS A 80 -11.39 1.25 22.59
N VAL A 81 -12.20 0.81 21.63
CA VAL A 81 -12.02 -0.49 20.93
C VAL A 81 -10.73 -0.52 20.10
N LYS A 82 -10.29 0.63 19.56
CA LYS A 82 -9.03 0.72 18.78
C LYS A 82 -7.74 0.73 19.61
N ARG A 83 -7.80 0.85 20.93
CA ARG A 83 -6.62 0.65 21.78
C ARG A 83 -6.36 -0.85 21.89
N GLN A 84 -5.74 -1.44 20.87
CA GLN A 84 -5.08 -2.74 21.02
C GLN A 84 -4.05 -2.62 22.14
N ASP A 85 -3.93 -3.67 22.95
CA ASP A 85 -2.92 -3.75 24.00
C ASP A 85 -1.53 -3.55 23.37
N PRO A 86 -0.75 -2.54 23.81
CA PRO A 86 0.58 -2.27 23.25
C PRO A 86 1.50 -3.50 23.31
N VAL A 87 1.36 -4.36 24.32
CA VAL A 87 2.18 -5.58 24.45
C VAL A 87 1.86 -6.55 23.31
N SER A 88 0.58 -6.88 23.12
CA SER A 88 0.14 -7.78 22.04
C SER A 88 0.54 -7.26 20.64
N MET A 89 0.50 -5.94 20.44
CA MET A 89 0.92 -5.33 19.18
C MET A 89 2.44 -5.48 18.94
N LEU A 90 3.25 -5.28 19.98
CA LEU A 90 4.70 -5.44 19.92
C LEU A 90 5.09 -6.92 19.74
N GLU A 91 4.43 -7.85 20.41
CA GLU A 91 4.62 -9.29 20.24
C GLU A 91 4.35 -9.71 18.78
N ASN A 92 3.25 -9.23 18.19
CA ASN A 92 2.93 -9.51 16.79
C ASN A 92 3.98 -8.94 15.83
N ARG A 93 4.50 -7.73 16.09
CA ARG A 93 5.58 -7.15 15.30
C ARG A 93 6.88 -7.94 15.43
N LEU A 94 7.21 -8.39 16.64
CA LEU A 94 8.39 -9.21 16.89
C LEU A 94 8.31 -10.53 16.12
N GLU A 95 7.14 -11.18 16.15
CA GLU A 95 6.95 -12.45 15.44
C GLU A 95 7.06 -12.28 13.92
N LYS A 96 6.49 -11.21 13.36
CA LYS A 96 6.66 -10.87 11.94
C LYS A 96 8.12 -10.61 11.57
N SER A 97 8.83 -9.86 12.41
CA SER A 97 10.26 -9.60 12.19
C SER A 97 11.08 -10.88 12.18
N ARG A 98 10.79 -11.84 13.08
CA ARG A 98 11.46 -13.15 13.09
C ARG A 98 11.22 -13.93 11.79
N LEU A 99 9.98 -13.95 11.31
CA LEU A 99 9.63 -14.61 10.05
C LEU A 99 10.35 -13.97 8.86
N GLU A 100 10.43 -12.64 8.82
CA GLU A 100 11.17 -11.91 7.78
C GLU A 100 12.66 -12.27 7.80
N VAL A 101 13.28 -12.35 8.98
CA VAL A 101 14.70 -12.74 9.10
C VAL A 101 14.92 -14.15 8.54
N VAL A 102 14.08 -15.11 8.90
CA VAL A 102 14.17 -16.49 8.36
C VAL A 102 13.98 -16.52 6.85
N TYR A 103 12.99 -15.77 6.34
CA TYR A 103 12.74 -15.66 4.90
C TYR A 103 13.96 -15.12 4.15
N TRP A 104 14.52 -13.99 4.61
CA TRP A 104 15.67 -13.38 3.95
C TRP A 104 16.94 -14.21 4.08
N PHE A 105 17.13 -14.90 5.20
CA PHE A 105 18.23 -15.84 5.38
C PHE A 105 18.17 -17.00 4.37
N ASN A 106 16.98 -17.62 4.23
CA ASN A 106 16.80 -18.70 3.25
C ASN A 106 17.02 -18.20 1.83
N LYS A 107 16.45 -17.04 1.49
CA LYS A 107 16.61 -16.43 0.16
C LYS A 107 18.06 -16.08 -0.15
N PHE A 108 18.81 -15.61 0.85
CA PHE A 108 20.24 -15.36 0.71
C PHE A 108 21.00 -16.67 0.44
N ARG A 109 20.72 -17.73 1.20
CA ARG A 109 21.34 -19.03 1.02
C ARG A 109 21.07 -19.63 -0.36
N ASP A 110 19.83 -19.52 -0.84
CA ASP A 110 19.46 -19.97 -2.19
C ASP A 110 20.20 -19.15 -3.27
N SER A 111 20.30 -17.83 -3.07
CA SER A 111 21.05 -16.95 -3.96
C SER A 111 22.55 -17.25 -3.96
N GLU A 112 23.13 -17.59 -2.81
CA GLU A 112 24.54 -17.97 -2.70
C GLU A 112 24.80 -19.30 -3.41
N GLN A 113 23.93 -20.30 -3.21
CA GLN A 113 24.06 -21.60 -3.87
C GLN A 113 23.93 -21.47 -5.40
N THR A 114 23.01 -20.63 -5.88
CA THR A 114 22.89 -20.36 -7.33
C THR A 114 24.11 -19.63 -7.88
N ALA A 115 24.68 -18.67 -7.14
CA ALA A 115 25.92 -17.99 -7.55
C ALA A 115 27.09 -18.97 -7.67
N ILE A 116 27.30 -19.85 -6.68
CA ILE A 116 28.34 -20.89 -6.73
C ILE A 116 28.14 -21.84 -7.92
N ALA A 117 26.88 -22.22 -8.20
CA ALA A 117 26.57 -23.06 -9.35
C ALA A 117 26.88 -22.37 -10.68
N PHE A 118 26.60 -21.06 -10.79
CA PHE A 118 26.96 -20.27 -11.98
C PHE A 118 28.46 -20.13 -12.14
N GLU A 119 29.20 -19.86 -11.07
CA GLU A 119 30.66 -19.76 -11.10
C GLU A 119 31.28 -21.09 -11.56
N THR A 120 30.82 -22.21 -11.01
CA THR A 120 31.25 -23.56 -11.42
C THR A 120 30.91 -23.86 -12.89
N ARG A 121 29.78 -23.37 -13.39
CA ARG A 121 29.43 -23.51 -14.81
C ARG A 121 30.32 -22.66 -15.69
N LEU A 122 30.62 -21.43 -15.27
CA LEU A 122 31.47 -20.50 -16.01
C LEU A 122 32.90 -21.02 -16.13
N THR A 123 33.47 -21.58 -15.05
CA THR A 123 34.79 -22.20 -15.09
C THR A 123 34.82 -23.36 -16.09
N ARG A 124 33.85 -24.28 -16.02
CA ARG A 124 33.75 -25.38 -16.99
C ARG A 124 33.63 -24.92 -18.44
N VAL A 125 32.82 -23.90 -18.71
CA VAL A 125 32.66 -23.34 -20.07
C VAL A 125 33.97 -22.71 -20.53
N ARG A 126 34.67 -22.01 -19.64
CA ARG A 126 35.99 -21.43 -19.94
C ARG A 126 37.00 -22.52 -20.28
N ASP A 127 37.10 -23.55 -19.46
CA ASP A 127 38.04 -24.66 -19.66
C ASP A 127 37.75 -25.40 -20.98
N ALA A 128 36.47 -25.67 -21.26
CA ALA A 128 36.06 -26.31 -22.52
C ALA A 128 36.41 -25.47 -23.76
N ARG A 129 36.24 -24.15 -23.66
CA ARG A 129 36.62 -23.19 -24.71
C ARG A 129 38.12 -23.16 -24.91
N ASP A 130 38.90 -23.13 -23.83
CA ASP A 130 40.37 -23.11 -23.90
C ASP A 130 40.92 -24.41 -24.51
N VAL A 131 40.33 -25.57 -24.18
CA VAL A 131 40.67 -26.86 -24.82
C VAL A 131 40.31 -26.85 -26.30
N SER A 132 39.14 -26.34 -26.67
CA SER A 132 38.70 -26.28 -28.07
C SER A 132 39.60 -25.38 -28.91
N LEU A 133 40.03 -24.25 -28.34
CA LEU A 133 40.99 -23.34 -28.98
C LEU A 133 42.32 -24.03 -29.25
N LYS A 134 42.91 -24.71 -28.24
CA LYS A 134 44.15 -25.46 -28.43
C LYS A 134 44.04 -26.50 -29.54
N ILE A 135 42.95 -27.28 -29.55
CA ILE A 135 42.71 -28.27 -30.61
C ILE A 135 42.60 -27.60 -31.98
N SER A 136 41.96 -26.44 -32.07
CA SER A 136 41.86 -25.71 -33.35
C SER A 136 43.22 -25.17 -33.82
N GLU A 137 44.05 -24.66 -32.93
CA GLU A 137 45.41 -24.18 -33.23
C GLU A 137 46.30 -25.34 -33.69
N GLU A 138 46.26 -26.48 -33.00
CA GLU A 138 46.97 -27.69 -33.38
C GLU A 138 46.54 -28.17 -34.78
N ARG A 139 45.23 -28.21 -35.05
CA ARG A 139 44.70 -28.58 -36.37
C ARG A 139 45.13 -27.61 -37.46
N LEU A 140 45.11 -26.30 -37.20
CA LEU A 140 45.57 -25.29 -38.16
C LEU A 140 47.06 -25.46 -38.48
N SER A 141 47.90 -25.68 -37.46
CA SER A 141 49.32 -25.94 -37.67
C SER A 141 49.56 -27.21 -38.49
N LYS A 142 48.74 -28.26 -38.26
CA LYS A 142 48.83 -29.49 -39.03
C LYS A 142 48.40 -29.30 -40.48
N ILE A 143 47.31 -28.56 -40.72
CA ILE A 143 46.86 -28.21 -42.08
C ILE A 143 47.95 -27.46 -42.82
N GLN A 144 48.55 -26.44 -42.21
CA GLN A 144 49.67 -25.69 -42.82
C GLN A 144 50.84 -26.62 -43.18
N SER A 145 51.22 -27.54 -42.28
CA SER A 145 52.30 -28.50 -42.59
C SER A 145 51.97 -29.39 -43.79
N LEU A 146 50.72 -29.88 -43.88
CA LEU A 146 50.26 -30.73 -44.98
C LEU A 146 50.15 -29.94 -46.28
N GLU A 147 49.73 -28.68 -46.24
CA GLU A 147 49.70 -27.79 -47.40
C GLU A 147 51.11 -27.58 -47.97
N THR A 148 52.11 -27.32 -47.12
CA THR A 148 53.51 -27.20 -47.57
C THR A 148 54.07 -28.50 -48.15
N GLU A 149 53.63 -29.65 -47.64
CA GLU A 149 54.05 -30.97 -48.15
C GLU A 149 53.39 -31.26 -49.51
N ILE A 150 52.10 -30.94 -49.67
CA ILE A 150 51.40 -31.00 -50.96
C ILE A 150 52.08 -30.09 -51.98
N GLU A 151 52.49 -28.88 -51.59
CA GLU A 151 53.17 -27.95 -52.48
C GLU A 151 54.52 -28.50 -52.95
N LYS A 152 55.34 -29.06 -52.03
CA LYS A 152 56.57 -29.76 -52.40
C LYS A 152 56.34 -30.95 -53.34
N LEU A 153 55.30 -31.75 -53.08
CA LEU A 153 54.97 -32.88 -53.94
C LEU A 153 54.52 -32.41 -55.33
N ARG A 154 53.77 -31.31 -55.42
CA ARG A 154 53.41 -30.69 -56.70
C ARG A 154 54.66 -30.20 -57.44
N ASP A 155 55.58 -29.54 -56.77
CA ASP A 155 56.84 -29.09 -57.38
C ASP A 155 57.63 -30.27 -57.94
N VAL A 156 57.75 -31.37 -57.18
CA VAL A 156 58.40 -32.60 -57.65
C VAL A 156 57.70 -33.19 -58.87
N ILE A 157 56.36 -33.24 -58.88
CA ILE A 157 55.60 -33.71 -60.05
C ILE A 157 55.87 -32.82 -61.26
N THR A 158 55.83 -31.48 -61.11
CA THR A 158 56.11 -30.57 -62.23
C THR A 158 57.54 -30.69 -62.75
N PHE A 159 58.51 -30.96 -61.87
CA PHE A 159 59.89 -31.22 -62.25
C PHE A 159 60.00 -32.54 -63.05
N LEU A 160 59.36 -33.62 -62.58
CA LEU A 160 59.34 -34.91 -63.27
C LEU A 160 58.60 -34.86 -64.61
N GLU A 161 57.53 -34.07 -64.71
CA GLU A 161 56.81 -33.82 -65.96
C GLU A 161 57.63 -32.98 -66.94
N ALA A 162 58.43 -32.02 -66.45
CA ALA A 162 59.35 -31.24 -67.29
C ALA A 162 60.57 -32.05 -67.75
N GLU A 163 61.02 -33.00 -66.94
CA GLU A 163 62.18 -33.87 -67.21
C GLU A 163 61.81 -35.14 -67.98
N SER A 164 60.51 -35.41 -68.14
CA SER A 164 59.97 -36.33 -69.13
C SER A 164 59.68 -35.55 -70.42
N PRO A 165 60.65 -35.34 -71.34
CA PRO A 165 60.30 -34.96 -72.68
C PRO A 165 59.36 -36.05 -73.19
N GLU A 166 58.29 -35.65 -73.88
CA GLU A 166 57.38 -36.50 -74.65
C GLU A 166 57.78 -37.97 -74.71
N ASN A 167 56.90 -38.87 -74.27
CA ASN A 167 56.81 -40.17 -74.93
C ASN A 167 56.00 -39.92 -76.21
N PRO A 168 56.61 -39.84 -77.41
CA PRO A 168 55.86 -39.96 -78.64
C PRO A 168 55.64 -41.46 -78.89
N LYS A 169 54.43 -41.93 -78.58
CA LYS A 169 53.61 -42.89 -79.35
C LYS A 169 52.57 -43.58 -78.46
#